data_AF-A0A916HT91-F1
#
_entry.id   AF-A0A916HT91-F1
#
_cell.length_a   1.000
_cell.length_b   1.000
_cell.length_c   1.000
_cell.angle_alpha   90.00
_cell.angle_beta   90.00
_cell.angle_gamma   90.00
#
_symmetry.space_group_name_H-M   'P 1'
#
loop_
_entity.id
_entity.type
_entity.pdbx_description
1 polymer ?
#
loop_
_entity_poly.entity_id
_entity_poly.type
_entity_poly.pdbx_seq_one_letter_code
_entity_poly.pdbx_strand_id
1 'polypeptide(L)'
;MDAVAPDPAAWPAPAKLNLMLRIVGRRADGYHLLQTVFQFLDRGDWLWFDLRDDGLIERASTVPGVPAAADLTVRAAHLLQRAAGVRR
;
A
#
# COMPACT_ATOMS: atom_id res chain seq x y z
N MET A 1 7.41 5.11 24.15
CA MET A 1 7.87 5.26 22.76
C MET A 1 7.14 6.48 22.27
N ASP A 2 7.82 7.61 22.34
CA ASP A 2 7.17 8.90 22.21
C ASP A 2 6.65 9.05 20.78
N ALA A 3 5.41 9.51 20.65
CA ALA A 3 4.81 9.79 19.36
C ALA A 3 5.65 10.88 18.69
N VAL A 4 6.50 10.50 17.74
CA VAL A 4 7.06 11.45 16.78
C VAL A 4 5.87 12.13 16.12
N ALA A 5 5.80 13.46 16.23
CA ALA A 5 4.75 14.23 15.58
C ALA A 5 4.74 13.87 14.07
N PRO A 6 3.56 13.61 13.47
CA PRO A 6 3.50 13.18 12.09
C PRO A 6 4.14 14.25 11.20
N ASP A 7 5.09 13.82 10.37
CA ASP A 7 5.64 14.67 9.32
C ASP A 7 4.49 15.08 8.38
N PRO A 8 4.21 16.38 8.19
CA PRO A 8 3.09 16.82 7.36
C PRO A 8 3.24 16.42 5.88
N ALA A 9 4.44 16.03 5.43
CA ALA A 9 4.67 15.49 4.09
C ALA A 9 4.39 13.97 3.98
N ALA A 10 4.20 13.27 5.11
CA ALA A 10 4.01 11.83 5.15
C ALA A 10 2.53 11.44 5.00
N TRP A 11 2.26 10.45 4.16
CA TRP A 11 0.93 9.86 3.98
C TRP A 11 0.80 8.58 4.83
N PRO A 12 -0.22 8.47 5.69
CA PRO A 12 -0.38 7.32 6.57
C PRO A 12 -0.85 6.07 5.81
N ALA A 13 -0.23 4.93 6.10
CA ALA A 13 -0.67 3.60 5.67
C ALA A 13 -0.94 2.72 6.92
N PRO A 14 -2.10 2.87 7.58
CA PRO A 14 -2.39 2.20 8.84
C PRO A 14 -2.43 0.69 8.67
N ALA A 15 -1.81 -0.02 9.62
CA ALA A 15 -1.96 -1.46 9.72
C ALA A 15 -3.40 -1.80 10.13
N LYS A 16 -3.80 -3.04 9.84
CA LYS A 16 -5.14 -3.54 10.19
C LYS A 16 -5.05 -4.84 10.95
N LEU A 17 -6.09 -5.10 11.76
CA LEU A 17 -6.44 -6.42 12.25
C LEU A 17 -7.71 -6.92 11.56
N ASN A 18 -7.82 -8.23 11.44
CA ASN A 18 -9.10 -8.89 11.22
C ASN A 18 -9.61 -9.33 12.61
N LEU A 19 -10.55 -8.62 13.22
CA LEU A 19 -11.11 -9.01 14.52
C LEU A 19 -12.01 -10.26 14.41
N MET A 20 -12.44 -10.54 13.19
CA MET A 20 -13.11 -11.77 12.79
C MET A 20 -12.68 -12.10 11.38
N LEU A 21 -12.50 -13.39 11.06
CA LEU A 21 -12.32 -13.86 9.70
C LEU A 21 -13.08 -15.18 9.52
N ARG A 22 -14.09 -15.19 8.65
CA ARG A 22 -14.82 -16.40 8.24
C ARG A 22 -14.65 -16.63 6.75
N ILE A 23 -14.29 -17.85 6.40
CA ILE A 23 -14.31 -18.34 5.01
C ILE A 23 -15.71 -18.87 4.76
N VAL A 24 -16.44 -18.30 3.80
CA VAL A 24 -17.84 -18.63 3.52
C VAL A 24 -18.04 -19.31 2.16
N GLY A 25 -16.96 -19.56 1.43
CA GLY A 25 -16.98 -20.27 0.15
C GLY A 25 -15.70 -20.08 -0.64
N ARG A 26 -15.66 -20.67 -1.84
CA ARG A 26 -14.55 -20.56 -2.78
C ARG A 26 -15.06 -20.04 -4.12
N ARG A 27 -14.31 -19.10 -4.69
CA ARG A 27 -14.57 -18.49 -6.00
C ARG A 27 -13.97 -19.35 -7.12
N ALA A 28 -14.48 -19.16 -8.34
CA ALA A 28 -14.00 -19.85 -9.54
C ALA A 28 -12.54 -19.49 -9.91
N ASP A 29 -12.07 -18.30 -9.51
CA ASP A 29 -10.68 -17.85 -9.71
C ASP A 29 -9.68 -18.37 -8.66
N GLY A 30 -10.11 -19.30 -7.81
CA GLY A 30 -9.28 -19.94 -6.80
C GLY A 30 -9.19 -19.21 -5.45
N TYR A 31 -9.72 -17.99 -5.33
CA TYR A 31 -9.77 -17.26 -4.06
C TYR A 31 -10.94 -17.69 -3.16
N HIS A 32 -10.91 -17.27 -1.89
CA HIS A 32 -12.00 -17.51 -0.94
C HIS A 32 -12.98 -16.34 -0.86
N LEU A 33 -14.25 -16.64 -0.60
CA LEU A 33 -15.21 -15.65 -0.12
C LEU A 33 -14.98 -15.45 1.37
N LEU A 34 -14.75 -14.21 1.77
CA LEU A 34 -14.41 -13.85 3.15
C LEU A 34 -15.48 -12.95 3.75
N GLN A 35 -15.84 -13.22 5.00
CA GLN A 35 -16.55 -12.27 5.86
C GLN A 35 -15.59 -11.89 7.00
N THR A 36 -15.34 -10.61 7.19
CA THR A 36 -14.35 -10.11 8.15
C THR A 36 -14.80 -8.80 8.77
N VAL A 37 -14.31 -8.52 9.99
CA VAL A 37 -14.41 -7.19 10.60
C VAL A 37 -13.01 -6.59 10.64
N PHE A 38 -12.79 -5.53 9.88
CA PHE A 38 -11.52 -4.82 9.85
C PHE A 38 -11.47 -3.75 10.94
N GLN A 39 -10.34 -3.69 11.64
CA GLN A 39 -10.00 -2.60 12.55
C GLN A 39 -8.66 -2.02 12.14
N PHE A 40 -8.63 -0.73 11.79
CA PHE A 40 -7.37 0.00 11.61
C PHE A 40 -6.74 0.32 12.96
N LEU A 41 -5.42 0.33 12.99
CA LEU A 41 -4.63 0.67 14.17
C LEU A 41 -3.98 2.04 13.98
N ASP A 42 -3.66 2.70 15.09
CA ASP A 42 -2.81 3.90 15.10
C ASP A 42 -1.32 3.58 14.81
N ARG A 43 -1.04 2.33 14.44
CA ARG A 43 0.27 1.85 13.99
C ARG A 43 0.19 1.49 12.52
N GLY A 44 1.22 1.82 11.77
CA GLY A 44 1.32 1.49 10.35
C GLY A 44 2.65 1.96 9.78
N ASP A 45 2.70 1.97 8.46
CA ASP A 45 3.78 2.56 7.70
C ASP A 45 3.43 4.00 7.30
N TRP A 46 4.43 4.71 6.82
CA TRP A 46 4.31 6.08 6.30
C TRP A 46 4.93 6.13 4.91
N LEU A 47 4.28 6.84 3.99
CA LEU A 47 4.74 6.99 2.62
C LEU A 47 5.14 8.44 2.38
N TRP A 48 6.34 8.62 1.84
CA TRP A 48 6.84 9.91 1.36
C TRP A 48 6.96 9.87 -0.15
N PHE A 49 6.70 11.00 -0.78
CA PHE A 49 6.74 11.14 -2.24
C PHE A 49 7.55 12.37 -2.60
N ASP A 50 8.59 12.16 -3.41
CA ASP A 50 9.34 13.23 -4.04
C ASP A 50 8.94 13.31 -5.51
N LEU A 51 8.66 14.53 -5.97
CA LEU A 51 8.37 14.77 -7.38
C LEU A 51 9.64 14.65 -8.21
N ARG A 52 9.49 14.06 -9.39
CA ARG A 52 10.55 13.93 -10.39
C ARG A 52 10.09 14.54 -11.71
N ASP A 53 11.05 15.01 -12.49
CA ASP A 53 10.84 15.63 -13.80
C ASP A 53 11.12 14.67 -14.97
N ASP A 54 11.68 13.49 -14.70
CA ASP A 54 12.01 12.46 -15.69
C ASP A 54 10.86 11.48 -15.99
N GLY A 55 9.74 11.60 -15.29
CA GLY A 55 8.56 10.75 -15.47
C GLY A 55 8.74 9.30 -15.00
N LEU A 56 9.79 9.02 -14.22
CA LEU A 56 10.05 7.71 -13.66
C LEU A 56 9.36 7.54 -12.30
N ILE A 57 8.90 6.31 -12.03
CA ILE A 57 8.40 5.89 -10.73
C ILE A 57 9.44 4.96 -10.12
N GLU A 58 10.05 5.37 -9.02
CA GLU A 58 11.09 4.62 -8.33
C GLU A 58 10.77 4.49 -6.84
N ARG A 59 11.12 3.33 -6.27
CA ARG A 59 11.07 3.12 -4.82
C ARG A 59 12.39 3.56 -4.20
N ALA A 60 12.36 4.64 -3.42
CA ALA A 60 13.56 5.20 -2.80
C ALA A 60 14.21 4.28 -1.76
N SER A 61 13.41 3.54 -0.99
CA SER A 61 13.90 2.66 0.08
C SER A 61 13.87 1.18 -0.31
N THR A 62 14.81 0.40 0.22
CA THR A 62 14.80 -1.06 0.03
C THR A 62 13.92 -1.71 1.09
N VAL A 63 12.97 -2.53 0.65
CA VAL A 63 12.24 -3.47 1.52
C VAL A 63 12.92 -4.83 1.41
N PRO A 64 13.49 -5.37 2.51
CA PRO A 64 14.20 -6.65 2.49
C PRO A 64 13.33 -7.76 1.87
N GLY A 65 13.90 -8.48 0.90
CA GLY A 65 13.22 -9.58 0.21
C GLY A 65 12.15 -9.17 -0.81
N VAL A 66 11.90 -7.88 -1.03
CA VAL A 66 10.92 -7.39 -2.00
C VAL A 66 11.61 -6.55 -3.09
N PRO A 67 11.83 -7.10 -4.30
CA PRO A 67 12.30 -6.32 -5.44
C PRO A 67 11.32 -5.18 -5.76
N ALA A 68 11.82 -4.03 -6.21
CA ALA A 68 10.97 -2.86 -6.48
C ALA A 68 9.84 -3.14 -7.49
N ALA A 69 10.10 -3.94 -8.53
CA ALA A 69 9.07 -4.33 -9.51
C ALA A 69 7.94 -5.21 -8.94
N ALA A 70 8.19 -5.90 -7.81
CA ALA A 70 7.21 -6.71 -7.11
C ALA A 70 6.45 -5.93 -6.02
N ASP A 71 6.90 -4.70 -5.71
CA ASP A 71 6.31 -3.85 -4.69
C ASP A 71 4.91 -3.38 -5.12
N LEU A 72 3.92 -3.60 -4.26
CA LEU A 72 2.54 -3.21 -4.54
C LEU A 72 2.37 -1.69 -4.61
N THR A 73 3.20 -0.92 -3.90
CA THR A 73 3.16 0.56 -3.95
C THR A 73 3.60 1.07 -5.32
N VAL A 74 4.68 0.52 -5.86
CA VAL A 74 5.19 0.85 -7.21
C VAL A 74 4.19 0.43 -8.28
N ARG A 75 3.62 -0.78 -8.15
CA ARG A 75 2.57 -1.26 -9.06
C ARG A 75 1.32 -0.38 -9.02
N ALA A 76 0.91 0.08 -7.83
CA ALA A 76 -0.21 0.99 -7.67
C ALA A 76 0.05 2.35 -8.31
N ALA A 77 1.26 2.92 -8.14
CA ALA A 77 1.64 4.18 -8.77
C ALA A 77 1.58 4.10 -10.31
N HIS A 78 2.08 3.00 -10.91
CA HIS A 78 1.97 2.80 -12.36
C HIS A 78 0.53 2.60 -12.85
N LEU A 79 -0.33 1.96 -12.04
CA LEU A 79 -1.75 1.82 -12.38
C LEU A 79 -2.46 3.17 -12.30
N LEU A 80 -2.15 3.99 -11.30
CA LEU A 80 -2.68 5.34 -11.15
C LEU A 80 -2.25 6.24 -12.32
N GLN A 81 -0.96 6.22 -12.70
CA GLN A 81 -0.43 6.95 -13.84
C GLN A 81 -1.23 6.62 -15.12
N ARG A 82 -1.44 5.32 -15.39
CA ARG A 82 -2.24 4.86 -16.54
C ARG A 82 -3.70 5.27 -16.45
N ALA A 83 -4.34 5.08 -15.30
CA ALA A 83 -5.76 5.41 -15.09
C ALA A 83 -6.03 6.91 -15.22
N ALA A 84 -5.08 7.76 -14.82
CA ALA A 84 -5.15 9.21 -14.96
C ALA A 84 -4.78 9.71 -16.37
N GLY A 85 -4.35 8.83 -17.28
CA GLY A 85 -3.91 9.22 -18.62
C GLY A 85 -2.59 10.01 -18.65
N VAL A 86 -1.82 9.95 -17.56
CA VAL A 86 -0.54 10.64 -17.40
C VAL A 86 0.57 9.77 -18.02
N ARG A 87 1.48 10.38 -18.78
CA ARG A 87 2.60 9.67 -19.44
C ARG A 87 3.98 10.11 -18.94
N ARG A 88 4.00 11.05 -17.99
CA ARG A 88 5.16 11.61 -17.31
C ARG A 88 4.76 11.80 -15.86
#